data_AF-A0A0A1ZRV4-F1
#
_entry.id   AF-A0A0A1ZRV4-F1
#
_cell.length_a   1.000
_cell.length_b   1.000
_cell.length_c   1.000
_cell.angle_alpha   90.00
_cell.angle_beta   90.00
_cell.angle_gamma   90.00
#
_symmetry.space_group_name_H-M   'P 1'
#
loop_
_entity.id
_entity.type
_entity.pdbx_description
1 polymer ?
#
loop_
_entity_poly.entity_id
_entity_poly.type
_entity_poly.pdbx_seq_one_letter_code
_entity_poly.pdbx_strand_id
1 'polypeptide(L)'
;MKFKTKVKPLFLAISFSMMAMSTGQILLFRETTDSLISHCREINRQNISFYNLLANTALIPSGNFDERSKNPKYCSQFIDKETNTYLDQVKRYKTNDFFEKLNLANERIRLYADNYQILQNKRAKTTKNLLVFVLIMNVSGLAAMSVFLRFDTIEE
;
A
#
# COMPACT_ATOMS: atom_id res chain seq x y z
N MET A 1 52.06 -12.78 3.33
CA MET A 1 50.73 -12.86 3.99
C MET A 1 49.78 -11.82 3.38
N LYS A 2 49.34 -11.99 2.11
CA LYS A 2 48.53 -11.00 1.36
C LYS A 2 47.02 -11.34 1.24
N PHE A 3 46.58 -12.47 1.80
CA PHE A 3 45.19 -12.95 1.67
C PHE A 3 44.19 -12.29 2.63
N LYS A 4 44.63 -11.69 3.76
CA LYS A 4 43.71 -11.10 4.74
C LYS A 4 43.10 -9.75 4.32
N THR A 5 43.72 -9.03 3.38
CA THR A 5 43.28 -7.68 2.97
C THR A 5 42.25 -7.73 1.83
N LYS A 6 42.39 -8.65 0.85
CA LYS A 6 41.45 -8.77 -0.29
C LYS A 6 40.09 -9.38 0.04
N VAL A 7 39.99 -10.20 1.10
CA VAL A 7 38.72 -10.89 1.46
C VAL A 7 37.71 -9.94 2.11
N LYS A 8 38.18 -8.91 2.84
CA LYS A 8 37.33 -7.91 3.50
C LYS A 8 36.48 -7.06 2.51
N PRO A 9 37.04 -6.47 1.44
CA PRO A 9 36.26 -5.68 0.49
C PRO A 9 35.32 -6.54 -0.35
N LEU A 10 35.70 -7.77 -0.72
CA LEU A 10 34.83 -8.69 -1.46
C LEU A 10 33.61 -9.11 -0.62
N PHE A 11 33.82 -9.47 0.65
CA PHE A 11 32.73 -9.83 1.56
C PHE A 11 31.78 -8.64 1.80
N LEU A 12 32.33 -7.43 1.97
CA LEU A 12 31.55 -6.19 2.07
C LEU A 12 30.71 -5.94 0.82
N ALA A 13 31.30 -6.06 -0.38
CA ALA A 13 30.57 -5.89 -1.65
C ALA A 13 29.44 -6.92 -1.84
N ILE A 14 29.71 -8.19 -1.52
CA ILE A 14 28.69 -9.25 -1.56
C ILE A 14 27.56 -8.93 -0.57
N SER A 15 27.88 -8.53 0.65
CA SER A 15 26.86 -8.18 1.66
C SER A 15 26.00 -6.97 1.23
N PHE A 16 26.62 -5.96 0.60
CA PHE A 16 25.92 -4.80 0.05
C PHE A 16 24.98 -5.20 -1.09
N SER A 17 25.44 -6.08 -1.99
CA SER A 17 24.62 -6.58 -3.10
C SER A 17 23.40 -7.38 -2.61
N MET A 18 23.56 -8.20 -1.57
CA MET A 18 22.44 -8.96 -0.97
C MET A 18 21.43 -8.05 -0.28
N MET A 19 21.90 -7.01 0.43
CA MET A 19 21.02 -5.98 1.01
C MET A 19 20.27 -5.20 -0.07
N ALA A 20 20.92 -4.86 -1.19
CA ALA A 20 20.27 -4.17 -2.31
C ALA A 20 19.20 -5.05 -2.99
N MET A 21 19.52 -6.33 -3.26
CA MET A 21 18.58 -7.28 -3.85
C MET A 21 17.35 -7.53 -2.97
N SER A 22 17.56 -7.77 -1.66
CA SER A 22 16.46 -7.97 -0.72
C SER A 22 15.57 -6.73 -0.59
N THR A 23 16.17 -5.53 -0.55
CA THR A 23 15.41 -4.28 -0.51
C THR A 23 14.62 -4.03 -1.81
N GLY A 24 15.19 -4.39 -2.96
CA GLY A 24 14.51 -4.35 -4.26
C GLY A 24 13.30 -5.29 -4.32
N GLN A 25 13.44 -6.52 -3.84
CA GLN A 25 12.33 -7.47 -3.76
C GLN A 25 11.19 -6.98 -2.84
N ILE A 26 11.53 -6.37 -1.69
CA ILE A 26 10.56 -5.76 -0.77
C ILE A 26 9.82 -4.60 -1.45
N LEU A 27 10.53 -3.76 -2.22
CA LEU A 27 9.93 -2.65 -2.98
C LEU A 27 8.95 -3.16 -4.04
N LEU A 28 9.34 -4.15 -4.84
CA LEU A 28 8.49 -4.74 -5.87
C LEU A 28 7.21 -5.37 -5.29
N PHE A 29 7.34 -6.14 -4.22
CA PHE A 29 6.18 -6.74 -3.53
C PHE A 29 5.23 -5.66 -2.99
N ARG A 30 5.77 -4.58 -2.43
CA ARG A 30 4.98 -3.45 -1.95
C ARG A 30 4.26 -2.75 -3.10
N GLU A 31 4.93 -2.51 -4.21
CA GLU A 31 4.34 -1.87 -5.40
C GLU A 31 3.16 -2.68 -5.95
N THR A 32 3.29 -4.01 -6.06
CA THR A 32 2.15 -4.87 -6.44
C THR A 32 0.98 -4.76 -5.47
N THR A 33 1.25 -4.71 -4.17
CA THR A 33 0.19 -4.56 -3.16
C THR A 33 -0.45 -3.17 -3.20
N ASP A 34 0.35 -2.13 -3.44
CA ASP A 34 -0.11 -0.75 -3.56
C ASP A 34 -0.99 -0.57 -4.79
N SER A 35 -0.67 -1.26 -5.90
CA SER A 35 -1.53 -1.33 -7.09
C SER A 35 -2.90 -1.94 -6.77
N LEU A 36 -2.95 -3.06 -6.03
CA LEU A 36 -4.20 -3.70 -5.61
C LEU A 36 -5.04 -2.77 -4.71
N ILE A 37 -4.41 -2.09 -3.75
CA ILE A 37 -5.10 -1.13 -2.86
C ILE A 37 -5.64 0.06 -3.66
N SER A 38 -4.84 0.58 -4.60
CA SER A 38 -5.26 1.66 -5.50
C SER A 38 -6.47 1.25 -6.34
N HIS A 39 -6.49 0.01 -6.82
CA HIS A 39 -7.63 -0.54 -7.55
C HIS A 39 -8.88 -0.64 -6.66
N CYS A 40 -8.75 -1.11 -5.41
CA CYS A 40 -9.86 -1.13 -4.45
C CYS A 40 -10.40 0.28 -4.13
N ARG A 41 -9.52 1.27 -4.04
CA ARG A 41 -9.91 2.68 -3.85
C ARG A 41 -10.71 3.20 -5.04
N GLU A 42 -10.29 2.91 -6.27
CA GLU A 42 -10.99 3.35 -7.47
C GLU A 42 -12.38 2.70 -7.60
N ILE A 43 -12.50 1.40 -7.30
CA ILE A 43 -13.80 0.74 -7.22
C ILE A 43 -14.72 1.45 -6.22
N ASN A 44 -14.20 1.80 -5.05
CA ASN A 44 -15.00 2.54 -4.06
C ASN A 44 -15.38 3.94 -4.54
N ARG A 45 -14.48 4.64 -5.22
CA ARG A 45 -14.79 5.96 -5.80
C ARG A 45 -15.94 5.86 -6.81
N GLN A 46 -15.92 4.83 -7.66
CA GLN A 46 -17.01 4.53 -8.58
C GLN A 46 -18.31 4.21 -7.82
N ASN A 47 -18.24 3.42 -6.75
CA ASN A 47 -19.40 3.12 -5.91
C ASN A 47 -19.99 4.35 -5.23
N ILE A 48 -19.17 5.28 -4.73
CA ILE A 48 -19.62 6.58 -4.19
C ILE A 48 -20.31 7.40 -5.27
N SER A 49 -19.71 7.48 -6.47
CA SER A 49 -20.29 8.23 -7.58
C SER A 49 -21.63 7.65 -8.00
N PHE A 50 -21.72 6.33 -8.12
CA PHE A 50 -22.95 5.61 -8.43
C PHE A 50 -24.01 5.86 -7.36
N TYR A 51 -23.62 5.78 -6.08
CA TYR A 51 -24.51 6.05 -4.96
C TYR A 51 -25.06 7.49 -4.99
N ASN A 52 -24.22 8.49 -5.15
CA ASN A 52 -24.65 9.89 -5.21
C ASN A 52 -25.59 10.14 -6.40
N LEU A 53 -25.37 9.44 -7.52
CA LEU A 53 -26.25 9.51 -8.67
C LEU A 53 -27.63 8.89 -8.36
N LEU A 54 -27.65 7.73 -7.69
CA LEU A 54 -28.89 7.08 -7.24
C LEU A 54 -29.65 7.89 -6.20
N ALA A 55 -28.97 8.49 -5.23
CA ALA A 55 -29.60 9.32 -4.20
C ALA A 55 -30.27 10.58 -4.77
N ASN A 56 -29.76 11.09 -5.89
CA ASN A 56 -30.29 12.27 -6.57
C ASN A 56 -31.29 11.94 -7.69
N THR A 57 -31.49 10.67 -8.03
CA THR A 57 -32.46 10.23 -9.03
C THR A 57 -33.64 9.57 -8.35
N ALA A 58 -34.87 9.91 -8.77
CA ALA A 58 -36.09 9.26 -8.30
C ALA A 58 -36.16 7.83 -8.87
N LEU A 59 -35.32 6.92 -8.38
CA LEU A 59 -35.24 5.55 -8.86
C LEU A 59 -36.07 4.62 -7.97
N ILE A 60 -36.96 3.90 -8.64
CA ILE A 60 -37.68 2.72 -8.16
C ILE A 60 -36.67 1.79 -7.46
N PRO A 61 -36.98 1.23 -6.28
CA PRO A 61 -36.05 0.41 -5.51
C PRO A 61 -35.64 -0.82 -6.32
N SER A 62 -34.49 -0.76 -6.99
CA SER A 62 -33.95 -1.91 -7.71
C SER A 62 -33.38 -2.88 -6.68
N GLY A 63 -33.88 -4.12 -6.64
CA GLY A 63 -33.47 -5.14 -5.68
C GLY A 63 -31.98 -5.51 -5.69
N ASN A 64 -31.20 -5.03 -6.67
CA ASN A 64 -29.77 -5.32 -6.83
C ASN A 64 -28.82 -4.26 -6.25
N PHE A 65 -29.34 -3.25 -5.55
CA PHE A 65 -28.52 -2.18 -4.96
C PHE A 65 -27.52 -2.68 -3.90
N ASP A 66 -27.95 -3.61 -3.04
CA ASP A 66 -27.09 -4.23 -2.01
C ASP A 66 -25.94 -5.04 -2.60
N GLU A 67 -26.07 -5.52 -3.84
CA GLU A 67 -25.03 -6.31 -4.48
C GLU A 67 -23.97 -5.43 -5.13
N ARG A 68 -24.37 -4.30 -5.71
CA ARG A 68 -23.45 -3.32 -6.34
C ARG A 68 -22.66 -2.48 -5.35
N SER A 69 -23.16 -2.32 -4.12
CA SER A 69 -22.47 -1.60 -3.04
C SER A 69 -21.47 -2.47 -2.25
N LYS A 70 -21.38 -3.77 -2.56
CA LYS A 70 -20.43 -4.67 -1.90
C LYS A 70 -19.02 -4.42 -2.37
N ASN A 71 -18.12 -4.34 -1.40
CA ASN A 71 -16.70 -4.33 -1.61
C ASN A 71 -16.24 -5.71 -2.11
N PRO A 72 -15.40 -5.83 -3.16
CA PRO A 72 -14.88 -7.11 -3.60
C PRO A 72 -14.17 -7.88 -2.46
N LYS A 73 -14.28 -9.22 -2.47
CA LYS A 73 -13.70 -10.06 -1.41
C LYS A 73 -12.19 -9.83 -1.23
N TYR A 74 -11.45 -9.71 -2.33
CA TYR A 74 -10.01 -9.45 -2.26
C TYR A 74 -9.68 -8.04 -1.74
N CYS A 75 -10.60 -7.08 -1.81
CA CYS A 75 -10.42 -5.75 -1.25
C CYS A 75 -10.63 -5.74 0.27
N SER A 76 -11.46 -6.67 0.77
CA SER A 76 -11.77 -6.80 2.20
C SER A 76 -10.55 -7.19 3.05
N GLN A 77 -9.55 -7.87 2.45
CA GLN A 77 -8.33 -8.27 3.16
C GLN A 77 -7.46 -7.09 3.62
N PHE A 78 -7.65 -5.92 3.02
CA PHE A 78 -6.88 -4.72 3.32
C PHE A 78 -7.56 -3.80 4.36
N ILE A 79 -8.79 -4.13 4.75
CA ILE A 79 -9.55 -3.35 5.73
C ILE A 79 -8.99 -3.60 7.12
N ASP A 80 -8.74 -2.51 7.85
CA ASP A 80 -8.22 -2.62 9.21
C ASP A 80 -9.29 -3.15 10.19
N LYS A 81 -8.82 -3.59 11.36
CA LYS A 81 -9.69 -4.18 12.38
C LYS A 81 -10.74 -3.21 12.90
N GLU A 82 -10.37 -1.94 13.03
CA GLU A 82 -11.25 -0.89 13.54
C GLU A 82 -12.40 -0.62 12.56
N THR A 83 -12.09 -0.40 11.29
CA THR A 83 -13.08 -0.24 10.21
C THR A 83 -13.97 -1.48 10.09
N ASN A 84 -13.40 -2.68 10.19
CA ASN A 84 -14.22 -3.92 10.21
C ASN A 84 -15.20 -3.94 11.38
N THR A 85 -14.80 -3.46 12.56
CA THR A 85 -15.68 -3.38 13.74
C THR A 85 -16.85 -2.43 13.49
N TYR A 86 -16.59 -1.25 12.92
CA TYR A 86 -17.65 -0.30 12.54
C TYR A 86 -18.56 -0.86 11.44
N LEU A 87 -17.99 -1.49 10.40
CA LEU A 87 -18.77 -2.13 9.34
C LEU A 87 -19.70 -3.23 9.89
N ASP A 88 -19.25 -3.99 10.87
CA ASP A 88 -20.07 -5.01 11.51
C ASP A 88 -21.20 -4.40 12.35
N GLN A 89 -20.99 -3.24 12.99
CA GLN A 89 -22.07 -2.49 13.64
C GLN A 89 -23.11 -2.01 12.61
N VAL A 90 -22.67 -1.43 11.50
CA VAL A 90 -23.56 -0.94 10.42
C VAL A 90 -24.29 -2.10 9.70
N LYS A 91 -23.73 -3.32 9.68
CA LYS A 91 -24.41 -4.51 9.17
C LYS A 91 -25.50 -5.04 10.10
N ARG A 92 -25.38 -4.85 11.41
CA ARG A 92 -26.36 -5.32 12.40
C ARG A 92 -27.64 -4.48 12.39
N TYR A 93 -27.57 -3.25 11.91
CA TYR A 93 -28.73 -2.40 11.74
C TYR A 93 -29.63 -2.95 10.63
N LYS A 94 -30.85 -3.35 10.98
CA LYS A 94 -31.87 -3.86 10.06
C LYS A 94 -33.00 -2.85 9.94
N THR A 95 -33.27 -2.43 8.72
CA THR A 95 -34.39 -1.53 8.39
C THR A 95 -35.08 -2.01 7.12
N ASN A 96 -36.37 -1.73 7.02
CA ASN A 96 -37.18 -1.98 5.83
C ASN A 96 -37.33 -0.71 4.97
N ASP A 97 -36.99 0.46 5.49
CA ASP A 97 -37.06 1.73 4.77
C ASP A 97 -35.96 1.82 3.70
N PHE A 98 -36.34 2.25 2.49
CA PHE A 98 -35.42 2.33 1.36
C PHE A 98 -34.38 3.44 1.55
N PHE A 99 -34.76 4.60 2.07
CA PHE A 99 -33.85 5.72 2.30
C PHE A 99 -32.84 5.39 3.41
N GLU A 100 -33.26 4.70 4.46
CA GLU A 100 -32.34 4.22 5.49
C GLU A 100 -31.38 3.16 4.94
N LYS A 101 -31.85 2.20 4.14
CA LYS A 101 -30.95 1.23 3.45
C LYS A 101 -29.93 1.94 2.58
N LEU A 102 -30.38 2.96 1.85
CA LEU A 102 -29.52 3.80 1.01
C LEU A 102 -28.47 4.48 1.91
N ASN A 103 -28.85 5.16 2.99
CA ASN A 103 -27.90 5.84 3.88
C ASN A 103 -26.86 4.90 4.49
N LEU A 104 -27.28 3.72 4.95
CA LEU A 104 -26.37 2.70 5.50
C LEU A 104 -25.37 2.19 4.46
N ALA A 105 -25.79 2.04 3.20
CA ALA A 105 -24.88 1.66 2.12
C ALA A 105 -23.86 2.76 1.82
N ASN A 106 -24.27 4.03 1.83
CA ASN A 106 -23.33 5.16 1.71
C ASN A 106 -22.27 5.14 2.80
N GLU A 107 -22.72 4.95 4.04
CA GLU A 107 -21.85 4.94 5.21
C GLU A 107 -20.82 3.82 5.11
N ARG A 108 -21.24 2.61 4.71
CA ARG A 108 -20.31 1.50 4.44
C ARG A 108 -19.29 1.85 3.36
N ILE A 109 -19.74 2.42 2.23
CA ILE A 109 -18.84 2.78 1.12
C ILE A 109 -17.83 3.85 1.58
N ARG A 110 -18.25 4.84 2.36
CA ARG A 110 -17.37 5.88 2.93
C ARG A 110 -16.34 5.29 3.90
N LEU A 111 -16.77 4.41 4.81
CA LEU A 111 -15.87 3.71 5.72
C LEU A 111 -14.77 2.94 4.98
N TYR A 112 -15.13 2.23 3.90
CA TYR A 112 -14.13 1.56 3.08
C TYR A 112 -13.21 2.56 2.36
N ALA A 113 -13.74 3.68 1.85
CA ALA A 113 -12.95 4.68 1.15
C ALA A 113 -11.92 5.36 2.07
N ASP A 114 -12.34 5.74 3.27
CA ASP A 114 -11.48 6.34 4.29
C ASP A 114 -10.37 5.37 4.70
N ASN A 115 -10.71 4.09 4.90
CA ASN A 115 -9.73 3.05 5.20
C ASN A 115 -8.64 2.95 4.12
N TYR A 116 -9.03 2.85 2.85
CA TYR A 116 -8.06 2.76 1.75
C TYR A 116 -7.20 4.01 1.61
N GLN A 117 -7.77 5.19 1.87
CA GLN A 117 -7.02 6.43 1.84
C GLN A 117 -5.97 6.50 2.96
N ILE A 118 -6.33 6.13 4.19
CA ILE A 118 -5.40 6.05 5.32
C ILE A 118 -4.29 5.04 5.02
N LEU A 119 -4.66 3.86 4.50
CA LEU A 119 -3.71 2.80 4.17
C LEU A 119 -2.72 3.23 3.09
N GLN A 120 -3.19 3.88 2.02
CA GLN A 120 -2.35 4.38 0.94
C GLN A 120 -1.38 5.46 1.43
N ASN A 121 -1.85 6.40 2.26
CA ASN A 121 -1.00 7.45 2.83
C ASN A 121 0.11 6.88 3.73
N LYS A 122 -0.23 5.89 4.57
CA LYS A 122 0.73 5.21 5.44
C LYS A 122 1.80 4.46 4.62
N ARG A 123 1.39 3.80 3.54
CA ARG A 123 2.29 3.06 2.65
C ARG A 123 3.18 3.99 1.84
N ALA A 124 2.63 5.06 1.26
CA ALA A 124 3.40 6.08 0.54
C ALA A 124 4.52 6.68 1.41
N LYS A 125 4.22 6.99 2.69
CA LYS A 125 5.23 7.44 3.66
C LYS A 125 6.33 6.40 3.90
N THR A 126 5.94 5.13 4.04
CA THR A 126 6.87 4.02 4.28
C THR A 126 7.77 3.77 3.05
N THR A 127 7.19 3.78 1.85
CA THR A 127 7.91 3.62 0.57
C THR A 127 8.88 4.78 0.34
N LYS A 128 8.47 6.03 0.62
CA LYS A 128 9.35 7.21 0.58
C LYS A 128 10.55 7.03 1.51
N ASN A 129 10.33 6.62 2.76
CA ASN A 129 11.41 6.40 3.71
C ASN A 129 12.37 5.29 3.27
N LEU A 130 11.84 4.21 2.70
CA LEU A 130 12.65 3.10 2.18
C LEU A 130 13.51 3.53 0.98
N LEU A 131 12.93 4.31 0.05
CA LEU A 131 13.67 4.87 -1.09
C LEU A 131 14.80 5.80 -0.63
N VAL A 132 14.55 6.66 0.35
CA VAL A 132 15.59 7.53 0.94
C VAL A 132 16.69 6.69 1.59
N PHE A 133 16.33 5.64 2.34
CA PHE A 133 17.31 4.72 2.92
C PHE A 133 18.19 4.05 1.86
N VAL A 134 17.59 3.52 0.79
CA VAL A 134 18.33 2.92 -0.33
C VAL A 134 19.26 3.93 -0.99
N LEU A 135 18.81 5.17 -1.15
CA LEU A 135 19.61 6.24 -1.75
C LEU A 135 20.83 6.56 -0.87
N ILE A 136 20.64 6.72 0.44
CA ILE A 136 21.73 6.93 1.40
C ILE A 136 22.73 5.78 1.33
N MET A 137 22.25 4.53 1.38
CA MET A 137 23.11 3.35 1.28
C MET A 137 23.93 3.35 -0.02
N ASN A 138 23.33 3.64 -1.17
CA ASN A 138 24.06 3.71 -2.43
C ASN A 138 25.12 4.81 -2.45
N VAL A 139 24.79 6.03 -1.98
CA VAL A 139 25.75 7.15 -1.92
C VAL A 139 26.91 6.83 -0.97
N SER A 140 26.61 6.32 0.22
CA SER A 140 27.63 5.91 1.19
C SER A 140 28.49 4.75 0.68
N GLY A 141 27.89 3.79 -0.02
CA GLY A 141 28.61 2.69 -0.66
C GLY A 141 29.57 3.17 -1.74
N LEU A 142 29.13 4.08 -2.62
CA LEU A 142 29.98 4.70 -3.64
C LEU A 142 31.14 5.48 -3.01
N ALA A 143 30.87 6.27 -1.97
CA ALA A 143 31.89 7.03 -1.25
C ALA A 143 32.93 6.11 -0.58
N ALA A 144 32.48 4.99 0.02
CA ALA A 144 33.41 4.00 0.58
C ALA A 144 34.27 3.36 -0.52
N MET A 145 33.67 2.95 -1.64
CA MET A 145 34.41 2.36 -2.77
C MET A 145 35.43 3.33 -3.36
N SER A 146 35.09 4.62 -3.51
CA SER A 146 36.02 5.62 -4.05
C SER A 146 37.22 5.86 -3.12
N VAL A 147 37.00 5.84 -1.80
CA VAL A 147 38.06 5.91 -0.80
C VAL A 147 38.97 4.69 -0.89
N PHE A 148 38.41 3.47 -0.92
CA PHE A 148 39.20 2.24 -1.03
C PHE A 148 39.99 2.15 -2.34
N LEU A 149 39.39 2.52 -3.47
CA LEU A 149 40.09 2.58 -4.77
C LEU A 149 41.27 3.54 -4.74
N ARG A 150 41.13 4.69 -4.06
CA ARG A 150 42.21 5.67 -3.92
C ARG A 150 43.37 5.12 -3.10
N PHE A 151 43.10 4.34 -2.04
CA PHE A 151 44.14 3.67 -1.26
C PHE A 151 44.85 2.56 -2.07
N ASP A 152 44.11 1.75 -2.82
CA ASP A 152 44.69 0.70 -3.68
C ASP A 152 45.58 1.30 -4.79
N THR A 153 45.26 2.47 -5.34
CA THR A 153 46.10 3.15 -6.34
C THR A 153 47.36 3.82 -5.79
N ILE A 154 47.47 4.01 -4.47
CA ILE A 154 48.64 4.65 -3.82
C ILE A 154 49.65 3.58 -3.35
N GLU A 155 49.25 2.32 -3.20
CA GLU A 155 50.12 1.20 -2.81
C GLU A 155 50.80 0.47 -4.00
N GLU A 156 50.65 0.96 -5.24
CA GLU A 156 51.43 0.55 -6.43
C GLU A 156 52.63 1.48 -6.67
#